data_AF-X0WF01-F1
#
_entry.id   AF-X0WF01-F1
#
_cell.length_a   1.000
_cell.length_b   1.000
_cell.length_c   1.000
_cell.angle_alpha   90.00
_cell.angle_beta   90.00
_cell.angle_gamma   90.00
#
_symmetry.space_group_name_H-M   'P 1'
#
loop_
_entity.id
_entity.type
_entity.pdbx_description
1 polymer ?
#
loop_
_entity_poly.entity_id
_entity_poly.type
_entity_poly.pdbx_seq_one_letter_code
_entity_poly.pdbx_strand_id
1 'polypeptide(L)'
;KKAFQHYKNIIERYKFSKIIPRNELGIMAQAALSYLLRQQQSLGEILIMIDMLGGEPFSDIYMDSFTTISSKVSEQFGVLRKLVDVRVENIEGGREELDLIVKLEREIDEDNIVICRQISIKTGGESDFTCYMMRKIVAELEHISDYIKECAEILADI
;
A
#
# COMPACT_ATOMS: atom_id res chain seq x y z
N LYS A 1 -17.52 0.07 32.78
CA LYS A 1 -18.52 -0.85 32.17
C LYS A 1 -19.17 -0.29 30.88
N LYS A 2 -19.59 0.98 30.80
CA LYS A 2 -20.17 1.57 29.56
C LYS A 2 -19.16 1.76 28.41
N ALA A 3 -17.91 2.16 28.68
CA ALA A 3 -16.88 2.27 27.63
C ALA A 3 -16.62 0.95 26.90
N PHE A 4 -16.57 -0.17 27.63
CA PHE A 4 -16.39 -1.53 27.08
C PHE A 4 -17.53 -1.97 26.14
N GLN A 5 -18.76 -1.47 26.34
CA GLN A 5 -19.88 -1.78 25.43
C GLN A 5 -19.70 -1.11 24.06
N HIS A 6 -19.08 0.06 23.99
CA HIS A 6 -18.81 0.75 22.73
C HIS A 6 -17.68 0.08 21.94
N TYR A 7 -16.62 -0.36 22.63
CA TYR A 7 -15.56 -1.16 22.02
C TYR A 7 -16.03 -2.52 21.53
N LYS A 8 -17.06 -3.11 22.18
CA LYS A 8 -17.58 -4.42 21.79
C LYS A 8 -18.00 -4.44 20.32
N ASN A 9 -18.69 -3.39 19.85
CA ASN A 9 -19.13 -3.28 18.45
C ASN A 9 -17.97 -3.12 17.45
N ILE A 10 -16.89 -2.44 17.85
CA ILE A 10 -15.69 -2.32 17.02
C ILE A 10 -14.98 -3.68 16.97
N ILE A 11 -14.76 -4.31 18.12
CA ILE A 11 -14.16 -5.65 18.24
C ILE A 11 -14.96 -6.70 17.45
N GLU A 12 -16.30 -6.55 17.36
CA GLU A 12 -17.13 -7.44 16.56
C GLU A 12 -16.76 -7.44 15.07
N ARG A 13 -16.33 -6.30 14.52
CA ARG A 13 -15.90 -6.19 13.11
C ARG A 13 -14.57 -6.90 12.84
N TYR A 14 -13.78 -7.14 13.89
CA TYR A 14 -12.50 -7.85 13.84
C TYR A 14 -12.60 -9.27 14.41
N LYS A 15 -13.80 -9.88 14.41
CA LYS A 15 -14.01 -11.26 14.91
C LYS A 15 -13.15 -12.32 14.20
N PHE A 16 -12.66 -12.04 13.00
CA PHE A 16 -11.71 -12.90 12.30
C PHE A 16 -10.41 -13.12 13.11
N SER A 17 -10.06 -12.24 14.05
CA SER A 17 -8.97 -12.44 15.02
C SER A 17 -9.09 -13.73 15.83
N LYS A 18 -10.30 -14.30 15.97
CA LYS A 18 -10.52 -15.59 16.64
C LYS A 18 -10.06 -16.80 15.81
N ILE A 19 -9.88 -16.62 14.51
CA ILE A 19 -9.43 -17.64 13.57
C ILE A 19 -7.90 -17.71 13.54
N ILE A 20 -7.22 -16.63 13.95
CA ILE A 20 -5.76 -16.57 13.99
C ILE A 20 -5.24 -17.56 15.05
N PRO A 21 -4.29 -18.46 14.69
CA PRO A 21 -3.67 -19.39 15.62
C PRO A 21 -3.01 -18.70 16.83
N ARG A 22 -2.86 -19.42 17.95
CA ARG A 22 -2.19 -18.92 19.16
C ARG A 22 -0.77 -19.49 19.30
N ASN A 23 0.01 -19.39 18.23
CA ASN A 23 1.39 -19.88 18.12
C ASN A 23 2.20 -18.91 17.24
N GLU A 24 3.43 -19.29 16.86
CA GLU A 24 4.32 -18.48 16.02
C GLU A 24 3.70 -18.13 14.66
N LEU A 25 3.03 -19.08 14.00
CA LEU A 25 2.26 -18.82 12.79
C LEU A 25 1.19 -17.74 13.00
N GLY A 26 0.55 -17.73 14.17
CA GLY A 26 -0.39 -16.68 14.56
C GLY A 26 0.24 -15.28 14.67
N ILE A 27 1.50 -15.20 15.11
CA ILE A 27 2.25 -13.94 15.18
C ILE A 27 2.54 -13.45 13.76
N MET A 28 3.01 -14.32 12.87
CA MET A 28 3.26 -13.99 11.46
C MET A 28 1.98 -13.56 10.74
N ALA A 29 0.88 -14.32 10.90
CA ALA A 29 -0.41 -13.97 10.31
C ALA A 29 -0.95 -12.62 10.83
N GLN A 30 -0.73 -12.30 12.11
CA GLN A 30 -1.10 -11.00 12.66
C GLN A 30 -0.25 -9.87 12.06
N ALA A 31 1.05 -10.10 11.84
CA ALA A 31 1.93 -9.14 11.20
C ALA A 31 1.52 -8.85 9.75
N ALA A 32 1.27 -9.90 8.94
CA ALA A 32 0.77 -9.74 7.57
C ALA A 32 -0.55 -8.97 7.53
N LEU A 33 -1.50 -9.31 8.40
CA LEU A 33 -2.76 -8.58 8.54
C LEU A 33 -2.55 -7.10 8.89
N SER A 34 -1.60 -6.79 9.76
CA SER A 34 -1.29 -5.40 10.12
C SER A 34 -0.88 -4.60 8.88
N TYR A 35 -0.06 -5.16 7.99
CA TYR A 35 0.31 -4.51 6.74
C TYR A 35 -0.88 -4.35 5.78
N LEU A 36 -1.75 -5.36 5.65
CA LEU A 36 -2.98 -5.26 4.86
C LEU A 36 -3.92 -4.14 5.35
N LEU A 37 -4.04 -3.97 6.68
CA LEU A 37 -4.84 -2.90 7.26
C LEU A 37 -4.23 -1.52 7.00
N ARG A 38 -2.90 -1.40 7.04
CA ARG A 38 -2.20 -0.15 6.70
C ARG A 38 -2.36 0.20 5.23
N GLN A 39 -2.27 -0.77 4.33
CA GLN A 39 -2.58 -0.58 2.90
C GLN A 39 -3.98 -0.02 2.70
N GLN A 40 -4.98 -0.61 3.38
CA GLN A 40 -6.36 -0.13 3.29
C GLN A 40 -6.49 1.31 3.80
N GLN A 41 -5.78 1.67 4.87
CA GLN A 41 -5.76 3.04 5.39
C GLN A 41 -5.14 4.00 4.37
N SER A 42 -3.93 3.71 3.86
CA SER A 42 -3.25 4.57 2.87
C SER A 42 -4.07 4.75 1.60
N LEU A 43 -4.75 3.70 1.12
CA LEU A 43 -5.67 3.81 -0.01
C LEU A 43 -6.83 4.77 0.30
N GLY A 44 -7.40 4.67 1.51
CA GLY A 44 -8.44 5.59 1.97
C GLY A 44 -7.96 7.05 2.01
N GLU A 45 -6.75 7.29 2.52
CA GLU A 45 -6.13 8.61 2.54
C GLU A 45 -5.92 9.17 1.13
N ILE A 46 -5.43 8.35 0.19
CA ILE A 46 -5.29 8.72 -1.23
C ILE A 46 -6.62 9.15 -1.82
N LEU A 47 -7.69 8.37 -1.63
CA LEU A 47 -9.01 8.67 -2.18
C LEU A 47 -9.57 9.99 -1.64
N ILE A 48 -9.38 10.26 -0.34
CA ILE A 48 -9.77 11.53 0.27
C ILE A 48 -8.96 12.68 -0.33
N MET A 49 -7.65 12.52 -0.52
CA MET A 49 -6.81 13.56 -1.11
C MET A 49 -7.19 13.85 -2.57
N ILE A 50 -7.52 12.83 -3.35
CA ILE A 50 -8.01 12.99 -4.73
C ILE A 50 -9.33 13.76 -4.74
N ASP A 51 -10.27 13.42 -3.84
CA ASP A 51 -11.54 14.13 -3.71
C ASP A 51 -11.34 15.61 -3.34
N MET A 52 -10.42 15.88 -2.40
CA MET A 52 -10.06 17.23 -1.97
C MET A 52 -9.44 18.09 -3.09
N LEU A 53 -8.83 17.47 -4.12
CA LEU A 53 -8.30 18.18 -5.28
C LEU A 53 -9.40 18.66 -6.24
N GLY A 54 -10.66 18.27 -6.02
CA GLY A 54 -11.82 19.06 -6.45
C GLY A 54 -11.92 19.40 -7.93
N GLY A 55 -11.51 18.50 -8.83
CA GLY A 55 -11.59 18.71 -10.28
C GLY A 55 -10.65 19.81 -10.81
N GLU A 56 -9.65 20.23 -10.02
CA GLU A 56 -8.63 21.14 -10.51
C GLU A 56 -7.88 20.54 -11.72
N PRO A 57 -7.50 21.38 -12.71
CA PRO A 57 -6.76 20.91 -13.86
C PRO A 57 -5.36 20.46 -13.43
N PHE A 58 -5.15 19.14 -13.46
CA PHE A 58 -3.82 18.56 -13.32
C PHE A 58 -2.98 18.89 -14.55
N SER A 59 -1.70 19.22 -14.35
CA SER A 59 -0.78 19.24 -15.49
C SER A 59 -0.60 17.81 -16.03
N ASP A 60 -0.53 17.64 -17.35
CA ASP A 60 -0.38 16.33 -17.99
C ASP A 60 0.81 15.53 -17.42
N ILE A 61 1.91 16.22 -17.13
CA ILE A 61 3.12 15.63 -16.54
C ILE A 61 2.84 14.99 -15.17
N TYR A 62 1.90 15.54 -14.40
CA TYR A 62 1.52 14.97 -13.12
C TYR A 62 0.65 13.73 -13.31
N MET A 63 -0.29 13.77 -14.26
CA MET A 63 -1.16 12.64 -14.55
C MET A 63 -0.40 11.43 -15.09
N ASP A 64 0.58 11.65 -15.96
CA ASP A 64 1.42 10.57 -16.51
C ASP A 64 2.24 9.90 -15.40
N SER A 65 2.87 10.70 -14.54
CA SER A 65 3.63 10.24 -13.38
C SER A 65 2.75 9.48 -12.38
N PHE A 66 1.57 9.99 -12.06
CA PHE A 66 0.60 9.29 -11.21
C PHE A 66 0.14 7.98 -11.81
N THR A 67 -0.15 7.95 -13.11
CA THR A 67 -0.57 6.75 -13.83
C THR A 67 0.53 5.69 -13.77
N THR A 68 1.78 6.10 -13.97
CA THR A 68 2.95 5.21 -13.93
C THR A 68 3.08 4.54 -12.56
N ILE A 69 3.21 5.31 -11.49
CA ILE A 69 3.41 4.76 -10.14
C ILE A 69 2.19 3.96 -9.66
N SER A 70 0.97 4.44 -9.91
CA SER A 70 -0.25 3.71 -9.51
C SER A 70 -0.44 2.41 -10.28
N SER A 71 -0.05 2.35 -11.56
CA SER A 71 -0.09 1.10 -12.33
C SER A 71 0.86 0.04 -11.78
N LYS A 72 2.08 0.44 -11.37
CA LYS A 72 3.06 -0.46 -10.74
C LYS A 72 2.59 -0.97 -9.37
N VAL A 73 1.99 -0.09 -8.56
CA VAL A 73 1.37 -0.49 -7.27
C VAL A 73 0.21 -1.48 -7.52
N SER A 74 -0.61 -1.24 -8.54
CA SER A 74 -1.68 -2.16 -8.93
C SER A 74 -1.12 -3.51 -9.43
N GLU A 75 -0.01 -3.49 -10.17
CA GLU A 75 0.69 -4.70 -10.59
C GLU A 75 1.20 -5.49 -9.38
N GLN A 76 1.85 -4.81 -8.43
CA GLN A 76 2.30 -5.41 -7.16
C GLN A 76 1.18 -6.10 -6.39
N PHE A 77 -0.02 -5.51 -6.30
CA PHE A 77 -1.19 -6.18 -5.71
C PHE A 77 -1.54 -7.48 -6.46
N GLY A 78 -1.48 -7.45 -7.79
CA GLY A 78 -1.69 -8.62 -8.63
C GLY A 78 -0.66 -9.71 -8.36
N VAL A 79 0.61 -9.33 -8.22
CA VAL A 79 1.70 -10.28 -7.91
C VAL A 79 1.58 -10.83 -6.50
N LEU A 80 1.22 -10.01 -5.50
CA LEU A 80 0.97 -10.48 -4.12
C LEU A 80 -0.17 -11.50 -4.08
N ARG A 81 -1.24 -11.26 -4.82
CA ARG A 81 -2.33 -12.24 -4.94
C ARG A 81 -1.84 -13.54 -5.57
N LYS A 82 -1.06 -13.45 -6.64
CA LYS A 82 -0.48 -14.63 -7.30
C LYS A 82 0.45 -15.40 -6.36
N LEU A 83 1.25 -14.71 -5.55
CA LEU A 83 2.09 -15.31 -4.51
C LEU A 83 1.26 -16.15 -3.55
N VAL A 84 0.14 -15.60 -3.06
CA VAL A 84 -0.79 -16.33 -2.18
C VAL A 84 -1.35 -17.56 -2.89
N ASP A 85 -1.83 -17.41 -4.13
CA ASP A 85 -2.41 -18.52 -4.90
C ASP A 85 -1.38 -19.65 -5.11
N VAL A 86 -0.13 -19.31 -5.46
CA VAL A 86 0.97 -20.27 -5.62
C VAL A 86 1.30 -20.98 -4.31
N ARG A 87 1.38 -20.25 -3.18
CA ARG A 87 1.71 -20.86 -1.88
C ARG A 87 0.60 -21.74 -1.31
N VAL A 88 -0.66 -21.46 -1.67
CA VAL A 88 -1.78 -22.35 -1.34
C VAL A 88 -1.64 -23.70 -2.05
N GLU A 89 -1.15 -23.71 -3.29
CA GLU A 89 -0.93 -24.94 -4.07
C GLU A 89 0.39 -25.64 -3.73
N ASN A 90 1.44 -24.86 -3.44
CA ASN A 90 2.78 -25.34 -3.11
C ASN A 90 3.47 -24.39 -2.11
N ILE A 91 3.60 -24.83 -0.87
CA ILE A 91 4.22 -24.04 0.22
C ILE A 91 5.65 -23.58 -0.13
N GLU A 92 6.44 -24.37 -0.85
CA GLU A 92 7.82 -23.96 -1.23
C GLU A 92 7.88 -23.08 -2.49
N GLY A 93 6.73 -22.82 -3.12
CA GLY A 93 6.61 -21.94 -4.28
C GLY A 93 6.59 -20.45 -3.93
N GLY A 94 6.52 -19.60 -4.95
CA GLY A 94 6.30 -18.16 -4.78
C GLY A 94 7.56 -17.28 -4.85
N ARG A 95 8.75 -17.88 -5.01
CA ARG A 95 10.01 -17.12 -5.05
C ARG A 95 10.06 -16.11 -6.20
N GLU A 96 9.58 -16.50 -7.38
CA GLU A 96 9.54 -15.62 -8.54
C GLU A 96 8.62 -14.41 -8.31
N GLU A 97 7.47 -14.64 -7.68
CA GLU A 97 6.54 -13.57 -7.31
C GLU A 97 7.14 -12.64 -6.24
N LEU A 98 7.83 -13.17 -5.23
CA LEU A 98 8.51 -12.35 -4.22
C LEU A 98 9.61 -11.49 -4.86
N ASP A 99 10.45 -12.07 -5.71
CA ASP A 99 11.52 -11.35 -6.41
C ASP A 99 10.94 -10.24 -7.30
N LEU A 100 9.79 -10.48 -7.94
CA LEU A 100 9.09 -9.48 -8.74
C LEU A 100 8.50 -8.35 -7.87
N ILE A 101 7.93 -8.66 -6.70
CA ILE A 101 7.43 -7.64 -5.76
C ILE A 101 8.56 -6.74 -5.29
N VAL A 102 9.70 -7.31 -4.89
CA VAL A 102 10.90 -6.56 -4.46
C VAL A 102 11.43 -5.71 -5.60
N LYS A 103 11.43 -6.22 -6.84
CA LYS A 103 11.82 -5.43 -8.00
C LYS A 103 10.89 -4.24 -8.23
N LEU A 104 9.58 -4.47 -8.20
CA LEU A 104 8.58 -3.41 -8.40
C LEU A 104 8.67 -2.35 -7.30
N GLU A 105 8.97 -2.74 -6.05
CA GLU A 105 9.13 -1.79 -4.94
C GLU A 105 10.27 -0.81 -5.21
N ARG A 106 11.44 -1.30 -5.61
CA ARG A 106 12.56 -0.44 -6.00
C ARG A 106 12.22 0.49 -7.15
N GLU A 107 11.50 -0.01 -8.15
CA GLU A 107 11.07 0.82 -9.29
C GLU A 107 10.08 1.92 -8.85
N ILE A 108 9.24 1.65 -7.84
CA ILE A 108 8.29 2.62 -7.27
C ILE A 108 9.01 3.67 -6.45
N ASP A 109 10.01 3.29 -5.64
CA ASP A 109 10.87 4.22 -4.89
C ASP A 109 11.61 5.19 -5.83
N GLU A 110 12.20 4.64 -6.90
CA GLU A 110 12.89 5.44 -7.92
C GLU A 110 11.94 6.41 -8.62
N ASP A 111 10.75 5.94 -9.00
CA ASP A 111 9.72 6.79 -9.59
C ASP A 111 9.29 7.89 -8.61
N ASN A 112 9.05 7.58 -7.33
CA ASN A 112 8.66 8.58 -6.33
C ASN A 112 9.67 9.73 -6.25
N ILE A 113 10.97 9.42 -6.22
CA ILE A 113 12.05 10.43 -6.22
C ILE A 113 11.97 11.32 -7.46
N VAL A 114 11.80 10.71 -8.64
CA VAL A 114 11.71 11.44 -9.92
C VAL A 114 10.47 12.33 -9.95
N ILE A 115 9.32 11.82 -9.54
CA ILE A 115 8.04 12.54 -9.53
C ILE A 115 8.10 13.71 -8.55
N CYS A 116 8.57 13.50 -7.32
CA CYS A 116 8.74 14.56 -6.32
C CYS A 116 9.66 15.69 -6.84
N ARG A 117 10.71 15.34 -7.59
CA ARG A 117 11.59 16.31 -8.25
C ARG A 117 10.87 17.06 -9.38
N GLN A 118 10.12 16.37 -10.23
CA GLN A 118 9.36 17.00 -11.31
C GLN A 118 8.33 17.99 -10.78
N ILE A 119 7.62 17.63 -9.70
CA ILE A 119 6.71 18.53 -8.99
C ILE A 119 7.45 19.79 -8.52
N SER A 120 8.59 19.62 -7.85
CA SER A 120 9.39 20.74 -7.35
C SER A 120 9.88 21.68 -8.46
N ILE A 121 10.30 21.14 -9.60
CA ILE A 121 10.74 21.92 -10.76
C ILE A 121 9.56 22.69 -11.36
N LYS A 122 8.42 22.03 -11.52
CA LYS A 122 7.24 22.63 -12.15
C LYS A 122 6.62 23.75 -11.33
N THR A 123 6.68 23.66 -10.01
CA THR A 123 6.18 24.72 -9.13
C THR A 123 7.22 25.80 -8.84
N GLY A 124 8.43 25.73 -9.41
CA GLY A 124 9.51 26.66 -9.09
C GLY A 124 9.92 26.63 -7.61
N GLY A 125 9.63 25.54 -6.90
CA GLY A 125 9.81 25.41 -5.46
C GLY A 125 8.66 25.97 -4.62
N GLU A 126 7.65 26.60 -5.21
CA GLU A 126 6.44 27.00 -4.47
C GLU A 126 5.62 25.75 -4.09
N SER A 127 5.07 25.75 -2.88
CA SER A 127 4.25 24.66 -2.35
C SER A 127 2.83 25.16 -2.17
N ASP A 128 2.08 25.22 -3.26
CA ASP A 128 0.63 25.37 -3.18
C ASP A 128 -0.02 24.08 -2.65
N PHE A 129 -1.32 24.17 -2.37
CA PHE A 129 -2.11 23.04 -1.87
C PHE A 129 -2.03 21.82 -2.80
N THR A 130 -2.17 22.03 -4.10
CA THR A 130 -2.18 20.98 -5.12
C THR A 130 -0.83 20.24 -5.17
N CYS A 131 0.29 20.97 -5.13
CA CYS A 131 1.64 20.44 -5.02
C CYS A 131 1.84 19.57 -3.77
N TYR A 132 1.37 20.05 -2.62
CA TYR A 132 1.46 19.31 -1.36
C TYR A 132 0.67 17.99 -1.43
N MET A 133 -0.60 18.07 -1.85
CA MET A 133 -1.48 16.91 -1.93
C MET A 133 -0.92 15.86 -2.88
N MET A 134 -0.38 16.28 -4.03
CA MET A 134 0.23 15.36 -4.96
C MET A 134 1.43 14.63 -4.38
N ARG A 135 2.38 15.36 -3.77
CA ARG A 135 3.53 14.70 -3.12
C ARG A 135 3.09 13.71 -2.07
N LYS A 136 2.03 14.04 -1.32
CA LYS A 136 1.48 13.15 -0.31
C LYS A 136 0.82 11.91 -0.91
N ILE A 137 0.08 12.02 -2.03
CA ILE A 137 -0.47 10.85 -2.73
C ILE A 137 0.65 9.94 -3.23
N VAL A 138 1.70 10.49 -3.86
CA VAL A 138 2.84 9.69 -4.36
C VAL A 138 3.54 8.97 -3.21
N ALA A 139 3.77 9.66 -2.08
CA ALA A 139 4.34 9.04 -0.88
C ALA A 139 3.45 7.93 -0.29
N GLU A 140 2.12 8.09 -0.30
CA GLU A 140 1.23 7.03 0.16
C GLU A 140 1.20 5.83 -0.81
N LEU A 141 1.42 6.03 -2.11
CA LEU A 141 1.57 4.93 -3.07
C LEU A 141 2.87 4.14 -2.84
N GLU A 142 3.97 4.82 -2.55
CA GLU A 142 5.24 4.20 -2.12
C GLU A 142 5.05 3.40 -0.82
N HIS A 143 4.41 3.99 0.20
CA HIS A 143 4.12 3.25 1.45
C HIS A 143 3.26 2.01 1.22
N ILE A 144 2.28 2.06 0.31
CA ILE A 144 1.49 0.88 -0.04
C ILE A 144 2.40 -0.21 -0.63
N SER A 145 3.33 0.17 -1.51
CA SER A 145 4.34 -0.74 -2.07
C SER A 145 5.19 -1.39 -0.99
N ASP A 146 5.71 -0.61 -0.03
CA ASP A 146 6.46 -1.13 1.12
C ASP A 146 5.65 -2.16 1.90
N TYR A 147 4.39 -1.85 2.20
CA TYR A 147 3.52 -2.78 2.93
C TYR A 147 3.21 -4.04 2.13
N ILE A 148 3.14 -3.97 0.79
CA ILE A 148 2.97 -5.15 -0.07
C ILE A 148 4.19 -6.06 0.03
N LYS A 149 5.39 -5.48 -0.09
CA LYS A 149 6.66 -6.22 0.05
C LYS A 149 6.79 -6.87 1.41
N GLU A 150 6.57 -6.12 2.49
CA GLU A 150 6.65 -6.65 3.86
C GLU A 150 5.64 -7.80 4.08
N CYS A 151 4.43 -7.66 3.53
CA CYS A 151 3.44 -8.75 3.55
C CYS A 151 3.92 -9.97 2.76
N ALA A 152 4.52 -9.77 1.59
CA ALA A 152 5.07 -10.84 0.75
C ALA A 152 6.23 -11.58 1.43
N GLU A 153 7.13 -10.86 2.10
CA GLU A 153 8.25 -11.43 2.85
C GLU A 153 7.74 -12.30 4.01
N ILE A 154 6.80 -11.80 4.81
CA ILE A 154 6.14 -12.61 5.86
C ILE A 154 5.46 -13.83 5.27
N LEU A 155 4.73 -13.64 4.16
CA LEU A 155 4.03 -14.72 3.48
C LEU A 155 4.96 -15.74 2.87
N ALA A 156 6.24 -15.43 2.63
CA ALA A 156 7.27 -16.36 2.16
C ALA A 156 7.95 -17.13 3.31
N ASP A 157 7.92 -16.57 4.51
CA ASP A 157 8.48 -17.18 5.74
C ASP A 157 7.51 -18.12 6.47
N ILE A 158 6.20 -18.02 6.18
CA ILE A 158 5.13 -18.91 6.70
C ILE A 158 5.25 -20.33 6.14
#